data_AF-A0A1F4CRK2-F1
#
_entry.id   AF-A0A1F4CRK2-F1
#
_cell.length_a   1.000
_cell.length_b   1.000
_cell.length_c   1.000
_cell.angle_alpha   90.00
_cell.angle_beta   90.00
_cell.angle_gamma   90.00
#
_symmetry.space_group_name_H-M   'P 1'
#
loop_
_entity.id
_entity.type
_entity.pdbx_description
1 polymer ?
#
loop_
_entity_poly.entity_id
_entity_poly.type
_entity_poly.pdbx_seq_one_letter_code
_entity_poly.pdbx_strand_id
1 'polypeptide(L)' 'MRGTRPWMLLLSIFPASDKRLTEKRSHERNRFAALLADEIFIVHADSGSHTEQLGAYARAKGKRLVAPA' A
#
# COMPACT_ATOMS: atom_id res chain seq x y z
N MET A 1 -27.08 -9.15 -20.02
CA MET A 1 -25.93 -8.53 -19.33
C MET A 1 -24.94 -9.62 -18.93
N ARG A 2 -23.77 -9.74 -19.58
CA ARG A 2 -22.71 -10.64 -19.08
C ARG A 2 -22.09 -9.97 -17.86
N GLY A 3 -22.35 -10.50 -16.67
CA GLY A 3 -21.66 -10.05 -15.46
C GLY A 3 -20.17 -10.29 -15.61
N THR A 4 -19.38 -9.21 -15.61
CA THR A 4 -17.93 -9.31 -15.50
C THR A 4 -17.60 -9.95 -14.15
N ARG A 5 -16.95 -11.11 -14.21
CA ARG A 5 -16.42 -11.74 -13.00
C ARG A 5 -15.35 -10.81 -12.39
N PRO A 6 -15.33 -10.62 -11.07
CA PRO A 6 -14.25 -9.88 -10.44
C PRO A 6 -12.93 -10.61 -10.73
N TRP A 7 -11.94 -9.87 -11.20
CA TRP A 7 -10.57 -10.36 -11.38
C TRP A 7 -9.73 -9.90 -10.19
N MET A 8 -8.77 -10.73 -9.80
CA MET A 8 -7.82 -10.42 -8.73
C MET A 8 -6.41 -10.63 -9.26
N LEU A 9 -5.57 -9.61 -9.13
CA LEU A 9 -4.15 -9.65 -9.45
C LEU A 9 -3.36 -9.64 -8.14
N LEU A 10 -2.52 -10.66 -7.95
CA LEU A 10 -1.57 -10.72 -6.83
C LEU A 10 -0.17 -10.37 -7.34
N LEU A 11 0.45 -9.36 -6.72
CA LEU A 11 1.80 -8.92 -7.05
C LEU A 11 2.74 -9.13 -5.85
N SER A 12 3.99 -9.50 -6.15
CA SER A 12 5.09 -9.55 -5.20
C SER A 12 6.32 -8.88 -5.80
N ILE A 13 6.98 -8.04 -5.03
CA ILE A 13 8.29 -7.44 -5.37
C ILE A 13 9.46 -8.32 -4.93
N PHE A 14 9.18 -9.45 -4.30
CA PHE A 14 10.18 -10.34 -3.73
C PHE A 14 10.35 -11.61 -4.57
N PRO A 15 11.57 -12.18 -4.64
CA PRO A 15 11.80 -13.44 -5.31
C PRO A 15 11.03 -14.59 -4.64
N ALA A 16 10.71 -15.62 -5.41
CA ALA A 16 9.96 -16.78 -4.91
C ALA A 16 10.67 -17.54 -3.77
N SER A 17 11.99 -17.37 -3.64
CA SER A 17 12.78 -17.93 -2.53
C SER A 17 12.46 -17.30 -1.18
N ASP A 18 11.85 -16.11 -1.15
CA ASP A 18 11.52 -15.40 0.07
C ASP A 18 10.21 -15.89 0.67
N LYS A 19 10.34 -16.74 1.70
CA LYS A 19 9.18 -17.38 2.36
C LYS A 19 8.70 -16.65 3.62
N ARG A 20 9.50 -15.75 4.19
CA ARG A 20 9.18 -15.08 5.46
C ARG A 20 8.99 -13.58 5.27
N LEU A 21 7.87 -13.09 5.77
CA LEU A 21 7.61 -11.66 5.90
C LEU A 21 8.33 -11.15 7.16
N THR A 22 9.18 -10.14 6.97
CA THR A 22 9.85 -9.41 8.06
C THR A 22 9.29 -7.99 8.11
N GLU A 23 9.54 -7.27 9.20
CA GLU A 23 9.14 -5.86 9.32
C GLU A 23 9.67 -5.00 8.16
N LYS A 24 10.96 -5.15 7.82
CA LYS A 24 11.58 -4.47 6.67
C LYS A 24 10.83 -4.77 5.36
N ARG A 25 10.51 -6.03 5.10
CA ARG A 25 9.77 -6.44 3.89
C ARG A 25 8.33 -5.94 3.88
N SER A 26 7.67 -5.90 5.04
CA SER A 26 6.36 -5.29 5.18
C SER A 26 6.39 -3.81 4.78
N HIS A 27 7.41 -3.06 5.24
CA HIS A 27 7.58 -1.66 4.86
C HIS A 27 7.85 -1.49 3.36
N GLU A 28 8.74 -2.30 2.77
CA GLU A 28 9.03 -2.27 1.33
C GLU A 28 7.79 -2.58 0.49
N ARG A 29 7.03 -3.62 0.85
CA ARG A 29 5.77 -3.98 0.17
C ARG A 29 4.74 -2.85 0.26
N ASN A 30 4.57 -2.25 1.44
CA ASN A 30 3.60 -1.19 1.63
C ASN A 30 3.97 0.08 0.84
N ARG A 31 5.26 0.42 0.77
CA ARG A 31 5.75 1.53 -0.08
C ARG A 31 5.52 1.25 -1.55
N PHE A 32 5.76 0.02 -2.01
CA PHE A 32 5.47 -0.37 -3.39
C PHE A 32 3.96 -0.23 -3.71
N ALA A 33 3.09 -0.76 -2.85
CA ALA A 33 1.65 -0.63 -3.04
C ALA A 33 1.19 0.84 -3.05
N ALA A 34 1.72 1.67 -2.16
CA ALA A 34 1.45 3.11 -2.12
C ALA A 34 1.88 3.83 -3.40
N LEU A 35 3.02 3.43 -3.99
CA LEU A 35 3.52 4.04 -5.23
C LEU A 35 2.74 3.60 -6.48
N LEU A 36 2.11 2.42 -6.46
CA LEU A 36 1.24 1.97 -7.54
C LEU A 36 -0.11 2.70 -7.57
N ALA A 37 -0.63 3.12 -6.41
CA ALA A 37 -1.92 3.77 -6.32
C ALA A 37 -1.89 5.21 -6.86
N ASP A 38 -2.95 5.64 -7.53
CA ASP A 38 -3.15 7.06 -7.87
C ASP A 38 -3.48 7.88 -6.61
N GLU A 39 -4.29 7.27 -5.75
CA GLU A 39 -4.78 7.86 -4.51
C GLU A 39 -4.74 6.84 -3.37
N ILE A 40 -4.49 7.32 -2.16
CA ILE A 40 -4.40 6.47 -0.97
C ILE A 40 -5.40 6.96 0.05
N PHE A 41 -6.30 6.06 0.44
CA PHE A 41 -7.25 6.27 1.51
C PHE A 41 -6.72 5.67 2.81
N ILE A 42 -6.45 6.52 3.80
CA ILE A 42 -6.03 6.09 5.14
C ILE A 42 -7.21 6.34 6.07
N VAL A 43 -7.90 5.25 6.46
CA VAL A 43 -9.07 5.32 7.36
C VAL A 43 -8.66 5.80 8.76
N HIS A 44 -7.52 5.32 9.25
CA HIS A 44 -6.98 5.62 10.57
C HIS A 44 -5.47 5.44 10.59
N ALA A 45 -4.78 6.29 11.35
CA ALA A 45 -3.37 6.13 11.68
C ALA A 45 -3.10 6.77 13.06
N ASP A 46 -2.57 5.99 13.99
CA ASP A 46 -2.11 6.55 15.26
C ASP A 46 -0.86 7.41 15.04
N SER A 47 -0.66 8.40 15.91
CA SER A 47 0.55 9.21 15.93
C SER A 47 1.79 8.34 16.16
N GLY A 48 2.82 8.52 15.33
CA GLY A 48 4.05 7.74 15.31
C GLY A 48 3.93 6.38 14.61
N SER A 49 2.74 5.96 14.18
CA SER A 49 2.54 4.65 13.57
C SER A 49 3.23 4.50 12.21
N HIS A 50 3.49 3.26 11.80
CA HIS A 50 4.01 2.98 10.46
C HIS A 50 3.04 3.41 9.35
N THR A 51 1.74 3.45 9.62
CA THR A 51 0.73 3.94 8.68
C THR A 51 0.83 5.45 8.48
N GLU A 52 1.01 6.21 9.56
CA GLU A 52 1.25 7.66 9.48
C GLU A 52 2.53 7.94 8.68
N GLN A 53 3.61 7.22 8.99
CA GLN A 53 4.89 7.34 8.27
C GLN A 53 4.76 6.98 6.77
N LEU A 54 3.95 5.96 6.44
CA LEU A 54 3.66 5.59 5.05
C LEU A 54 2.88 6.69 4.33
N GLY A 55 1.90 7.31 4.99
CA GLY A 55 1.17 8.46 4.47
C GLY A 55 2.10 9.63 4.17
N ALA A 56 2.95 10.00 5.13
CA ALA A 56 3.96 11.04 4.95
C ALA A 56 4.91 10.72 3.78
N TYR A 57 5.40 9.48 3.69
CA TYR A 57 6.22 9.02 2.58
C TYR A 57 5.50 9.14 1.23
N ALA A 58 4.27 8.68 1.13
CA ALA A 58 3.51 8.71 -0.12
C ALA A 58 3.22 10.14 -0.57
N ARG A 59 2.85 11.03 0.36
CA ARG A 59 2.66 12.46 0.09
C ARG A 59 3.95 13.11 -0.42
N ALA A 60 5.10 12.79 0.19
CA ALA A 60 6.42 13.25 -0.28
C ALA A 60 6.78 12.73 -1.68
N LYS A 61 6.14 11.65 -2.14
CA LYS A 61 6.26 11.09 -3.50
C LYS A 61 5.17 11.62 -4.46
N GLY A 62 4.43 12.64 -4.06
CA GLY A 62 3.40 13.28 -4.88
C GLY A 62 2.07 12.52 -4.93
N LYS A 63 1.85 11.51 -4.07
CA LYS A 63 0.58 10.79 -4.01
C LYS A 63 -0.48 11.61 -3.26
N ARG A 64 -1.73 11.51 -3.74
CA ARG A 64 -2.88 12.13 -3.08
C ARG A 64 -3.35 11.25 -1.93
N LEU A 65 -3.36 11.81 -0.72
CA LEU A 65 -4.01 11.19 0.43
C LEU A 65 -5.44 11.70 0.52
N VAL A 66 -6.41 10.79 0.58
CA VAL A 66 -7.82 11.11 0.78
C VAL A 66 -8.22 10.75 2.20
N ALA A 67 -8.97 11.63 2.85
CA ALA A 67 -9.52 11.44 4.20
C ALA A 67 -10.94 10.87 4.12
N PRO A 68 -11.45 10.23 5.18
CA PRO A 68 -12.86 9.87 5.26
C PRO A 68 -13.71 11.13 5.13
N ALA A 69 -14.81 11.03 4.37
CA ALA A 69 -15.82 12.08 4.28
C ALA A 69 -16.64 12.19 5.58
#